data_AF-A0A382ZWP8-F1
#
_entry.id   AF-A0A382ZWP8-F1
#
_cell.length_a   1.000
_cell.length_b   1.000
_cell.length_c   1.000
_cell.angle_alpha   90.00
_cell.angle_beta   90.00
_cell.angle_gamma   90.00
#
_symmetry.space_group_name_H-M   'P 1'
#
loop_
_entity.id
_entity.type
_entity.pdbx_description
1 polymer ?
#
loop_
_entity_poly.entity_id
_entity_poly.type
_entity_poly.pdbx_seq_one_letter_code
_entity_poly.pdbx_strand_id
1 'polypeptide(L)'
;MSKETMGWLNQNCLIGYTNKRGTAWHYKESSQGDEPNHYPEAIPVEDVERRLFYWDAHSYPVTITVPCGVADPDIDGLHPTLGTPIKHVRLGDYQAIGRDDTHEVFKVFKSGYQIHQHREGLLGSVANLIDDDLAIGSAGLLQNGGTAWVSIELPDNIETPSGFTIRPSLVAATSHNGTLA
;
A
#
# COMPACT_ATOMS: atom_id res chain seq x y z
N MET A 1 -2.56 17.54 -2.48
CA MET A 1 -2.72 17.14 -1.07
C MET A 1 -3.26 15.72 -1.06
N SER A 2 -2.67 14.80 -0.30
CA SER A 2 -3.19 13.43 -0.16
C SER A 2 -4.56 13.43 0.52
N LYS A 3 -5.33 12.35 0.35
CA LYS A 3 -6.59 12.13 1.12
C LYS A 3 -6.33 11.68 2.56
N GLU A 4 -5.09 11.27 2.85
CA GLU A 4 -4.68 10.73 4.14
C GLU A 4 -4.65 11.78 5.26
N THR A 5 -4.92 11.31 6.48
CA THR A 5 -4.76 12.13 7.68
C THR A 5 -3.28 12.35 8.01
N MET A 6 -2.98 13.39 8.79
CA MET A 6 -1.62 13.61 9.30
C MET A 6 -1.09 12.41 10.09
N GLY A 7 -1.95 11.79 10.92
CA GLY A 7 -1.60 10.59 11.68
C GLY A 7 -1.23 9.42 10.77
N TRP A 8 -2.01 9.20 9.71
CA TRP A 8 -1.69 8.18 8.70
C TRP A 8 -0.32 8.41 8.09
N LEU A 9 -0.02 9.63 7.62
CA LEU A 9 1.25 9.94 6.97
C LEU A 9 2.45 9.74 7.92
N ASN A 10 2.32 10.10 9.19
CA ASN A 10 3.39 9.89 10.18
C ASN A 10 3.60 8.39 10.53
N GLN A 11 2.65 7.52 10.22
CA GLN A 11 2.74 6.08 10.51
C GLN A 11 3.08 5.24 9.26
N ASN A 12 2.65 5.69 8.08
CA ASN A 12 2.65 4.89 6.85
C ASN A 12 3.49 5.52 5.73
N CYS A 13 4.33 6.52 6.05
CA CYS A 13 5.30 7.07 5.12
C CYS A 13 6.65 7.11 5.82
N LEU A 14 7.67 6.47 5.28
CA LEU A 14 9.04 6.51 5.78
C LEU A 14 9.84 7.52 4.94
N ILE A 15 10.65 8.35 5.60
CA ILE A 15 11.40 9.45 4.99
C ILE A 15 12.88 9.28 5.34
N GLY A 16 13.72 9.11 4.32
CA GLY A 16 15.17 9.02 4.46
C GLY A 16 15.90 10.33 4.24
N TYR A 17 17.20 10.33 4.50
CA TYR A 17 18.13 11.42 4.25
C TYR A 17 17.75 12.75 4.92
N THR A 18 17.17 12.69 6.12
CA THR A 18 16.77 13.89 6.86
C THR A 18 17.95 14.76 7.28
N ASN A 19 19.16 14.19 7.40
CA ASN A 19 20.40 14.95 7.57
C ASN A 19 20.67 15.91 6.40
N LYS A 20 20.17 15.59 5.20
CA LYS A 20 20.40 16.36 3.96
C LYS A 20 19.22 17.26 3.60
N ARG A 21 18.00 16.92 4.01
CA ARG A 21 16.75 17.56 3.53
C ARG A 21 15.86 18.12 4.63
N GLY A 22 16.18 17.84 5.90
CA GLY A 22 15.28 18.10 7.00
C GLY A 22 14.07 17.15 7.01
N THR A 23 12.98 17.62 7.60
CA THR A 23 11.77 16.82 7.78
C THR A 23 10.75 17.04 6.67
N ALA A 24 9.94 16.02 6.38
CA ALA A 24 8.84 16.15 5.43
C ALA A 24 7.76 17.11 5.96
N TRP A 25 6.97 17.70 5.05
CA TRP A 25 5.92 18.66 5.41
C TRP A 25 4.86 18.11 6.37
N HIS A 26 4.66 16.79 6.39
CA HIS A 26 3.72 16.12 7.28
C HIS A 26 4.34 15.74 8.63
N TYR A 27 5.62 16.06 8.88
CA TYR A 27 6.28 15.76 10.14
C TYR A 27 5.53 16.38 11.31
N LYS A 28 5.25 15.55 12.31
CA LYS A 28 4.70 15.99 13.57
C LYS A 28 5.39 15.26 14.71
N GLU A 29 6.17 16.00 15.49
CA GLU A 29 6.97 15.47 16.61
C GLU A 29 6.12 14.63 17.58
N SER A 30 4.94 15.13 17.96
CA SER A 30 3.98 14.41 18.82
C SER A 30 3.37 13.15 18.19
N SER A 31 3.70 12.81 16.95
CA SER A 31 3.21 11.62 16.24
C SER A 31 4.32 10.63 15.87
N GLN A 32 5.57 10.85 16.30
CA GLN A 32 6.71 9.99 15.96
C GLN A 32 6.83 8.71 16.81
N GLY A 33 6.29 8.73 18.04
CA GLY A 33 6.42 7.59 18.96
C GLY A 33 7.89 7.23 19.25
N ASP A 34 8.12 5.96 19.64
CA ASP A 34 9.46 5.44 19.95
C ASP A 34 10.27 5.06 18.69
N GLU A 35 9.59 4.86 17.56
CA GLU A 35 10.19 4.48 16.29
C GLU A 35 9.80 5.49 15.18
N PRO A 36 10.56 6.60 15.05
CA PRO A 36 10.27 7.67 14.10
C PRO A 36 10.13 7.18 12.67
N ASN A 37 9.35 7.89 11.86
CA ASN A 37 9.23 7.62 10.43
C ASN A 37 10.26 8.40 9.59
N HIS A 38 11.21 9.07 10.25
CA HIS A 38 12.23 9.93 9.67
C HIS A 38 13.63 9.39 10.02
N TYR A 39 14.42 9.08 8.98
CA TYR A 39 15.74 8.47 9.08
C TYR A 39 16.82 9.49 8.68
N PRO A 40 17.92 9.59 9.44
CA PRO A 40 19.04 10.48 9.08
C PRO A 40 19.65 10.15 7.71
N GLU A 41 19.77 8.86 7.40
CA GLU A 41 20.32 8.30 6.16
C GLU A 41 19.23 7.57 5.34
N ALA A 42 19.61 6.71 4.40
CA ALA A 42 18.68 5.86 3.67
C ALA A 42 17.81 5.02 4.64
N ILE A 43 16.57 4.77 4.24
CA ILE A 43 15.65 3.92 4.99
C ILE A 43 16.11 2.47 4.84
N PRO A 44 16.29 1.70 5.93
CA PRO A 44 16.60 0.28 5.84
C PRO A 44 15.51 -0.48 5.09
N VAL A 45 15.89 -1.36 4.17
CA VAL A 45 14.94 -2.19 3.40
C VAL A 45 14.06 -3.02 4.36
N GLU A 46 14.66 -3.57 5.41
CA GLU A 46 14.00 -4.36 6.46
C GLU A 46 12.88 -3.58 7.15
N ASP A 47 13.04 -2.27 7.34
CA ASP A 47 12.01 -1.42 7.93
C ASP A 47 10.86 -1.15 6.96
N VAL A 48 11.14 -1.01 5.66
CA VAL A 48 10.09 -0.92 4.64
C VAL A 48 9.26 -2.21 4.62
N GLU A 49 9.92 -3.37 4.65
CA GLU A 49 9.25 -4.66 4.70
C GLU A 49 8.43 -4.85 5.98
N ARG A 50 9.03 -4.65 7.14
CA ARG A 50 8.38 -4.87 8.44
C ARG A 50 7.29 -3.85 8.74
N ARG A 51 7.45 -2.58 8.35
CA ARG A 51 6.53 -1.51 8.75
C ARG A 51 5.45 -1.24 7.70
N LEU A 52 5.78 -1.35 6.41
CA LEU A 52 4.86 -0.99 5.33
C LEU A 52 4.34 -2.20 4.57
N PHE A 53 5.21 -3.16 4.25
CA PHE A 53 4.89 -4.28 3.36
C PHE A 53 4.84 -5.63 4.09
N TYR A 54 4.40 -5.65 5.35
CA TYR A 54 4.34 -6.87 6.16
C TYR A 54 3.11 -7.74 5.88
N TRP A 55 2.12 -7.17 5.20
CA TRP A 55 0.85 -7.78 4.83
C TRP A 55 0.83 -8.08 3.33
N ASP A 56 -0.04 -9.01 2.93
CA ASP A 56 -0.23 -9.40 1.54
C ASP A 56 -1.64 -9.05 1.06
N ALA A 57 -1.76 -8.70 -0.22
CA ALA A 57 -3.06 -8.58 -0.86
C ALA A 57 -3.57 -9.95 -1.30
N HIS A 58 -4.83 -10.22 -0.99
CA HIS A 58 -5.52 -11.45 -1.34
C HIS A 58 -6.79 -11.21 -2.15
N SER A 59 -7.14 -12.24 -2.93
CA SER A 59 -8.41 -12.34 -3.62
C SER A 59 -9.43 -13.02 -2.72
N TYR A 60 -10.59 -12.38 -2.56
CA TYR A 60 -11.71 -12.86 -1.78
C TYR A 60 -12.94 -13.06 -2.66
N PRO A 61 -13.75 -14.11 -2.43
CA PRO A 61 -14.99 -14.32 -3.16
C PRO A 61 -15.99 -13.19 -2.87
N VAL A 62 -16.67 -12.72 -3.91
CA VAL A 62 -17.77 -11.76 -3.76
C VAL A 62 -19.09 -12.49 -3.70
N THR A 63 -19.90 -12.20 -2.69
CA THR A 63 -21.26 -12.71 -2.55
C THR A 63 -22.27 -11.57 -2.52
N ILE A 64 -23.44 -11.77 -3.12
CA ILE A 64 -24.59 -10.89 -2.95
C ILE A 64 -25.62 -11.55 -2.05
N THR A 65 -26.31 -10.74 -1.24
CA THR A 65 -27.45 -11.19 -0.45
C THR A 65 -28.72 -11.06 -1.28
N VAL A 66 -29.44 -12.15 -1.47
CA VAL A 66 -30.71 -12.16 -2.19
C VAL A 66 -31.82 -12.74 -1.31
N PRO A 67 -33.08 -12.28 -1.45
CA PRO A 67 -34.21 -12.93 -0.82
C PRO A 67 -34.38 -14.37 -1.32
N CYS A 68 -34.82 -15.27 -0.46
CA CYS A 68 -35.17 -16.64 -0.82
C CYS A 68 -36.48 -17.08 -0.18
N GLY A 69 -36.98 -18.26 -0.58
CA GLY A 69 -38.19 -18.85 -0.02
C GLY A 69 -37.93 -19.48 1.35
N VAL A 70 -38.96 -19.56 2.20
CA VAL A 70 -38.88 -20.19 3.54
C VAL A 70 -38.55 -21.69 3.53
N ALA A 71 -38.66 -22.34 2.37
CA ALA A 71 -38.34 -23.75 2.17
C ALA A 71 -37.07 -23.96 1.33
N ASP A 72 -36.32 -22.89 1.03
CA ASP A 72 -35.05 -22.98 0.33
C ASP A 72 -34.02 -23.69 1.25
N PRO A 73 -33.34 -24.76 0.80
CA PRO A 73 -32.38 -25.46 1.64
C PRO A 73 -31.12 -24.64 1.95
N ASP A 74 -30.85 -23.58 1.18
CA ASP A 74 -29.66 -22.74 1.30
C ASP A 74 -29.95 -21.40 2.01
N ILE A 75 -30.91 -21.35 2.95
CA ILE A 75 -31.17 -20.14 3.74
C ILE A 75 -29.98 -19.86 4.66
N ASP A 76 -29.37 -18.69 4.52
CA ASP A 76 -28.25 -18.23 5.35
C ASP A 76 -28.71 -17.35 6.53
N GLY A 77 -29.96 -16.86 6.50
CA GLY A 77 -30.51 -16.07 7.61
C GLY A 77 -31.77 -15.30 7.25
N LEU A 78 -32.07 -14.27 8.05
CA LEU A 78 -33.17 -13.33 7.83
C LEU A 78 -32.63 -11.92 7.56
N HIS A 79 -33.28 -11.19 6.66
CA HIS A 79 -32.95 -9.79 6.41
C HIS A 79 -33.22 -8.95 7.68
N PRO A 80 -32.25 -8.16 8.18
CA PRO A 80 -32.33 -7.53 9.49
C PRO A 80 -33.51 -6.56 9.64
N THR A 81 -33.94 -5.94 8.55
CA THR A 81 -35.06 -4.99 8.54
C THR A 81 -36.39 -5.61 8.13
N LEU A 82 -36.37 -6.64 7.28
CA LEU A 82 -37.58 -7.14 6.59
C LEU A 82 -38.05 -8.48 7.15
N GLY A 83 -37.21 -9.18 7.93
CA GLY A 83 -37.53 -10.51 8.47
C GLY A 83 -37.68 -11.61 7.42
N THR A 84 -37.39 -11.32 6.15
CA THR A 84 -37.50 -12.29 5.05
C THR A 84 -36.28 -13.19 4.98
N PRO A 85 -36.42 -14.48 4.66
CA PRO A 85 -35.28 -15.37 4.41
C PRO A 85 -34.36 -14.82 3.33
N ILE A 86 -33.06 -14.96 3.55
CA ILE A 86 -32.00 -14.55 2.62
C ILE A 86 -31.00 -15.68 2.41
N LYS A 87 -30.31 -15.62 1.27
CA LYS A 87 -29.13 -16.42 0.98
C LYS A 87 -28.03 -15.62 0.30
N HIS A 88 -26.81 -16.07 0.42
CA HIS A 88 -25.61 -15.51 -0.18
C HIS A 88 -25.27 -16.25 -1.47
N VAL A 89 -25.34 -15.54 -2.59
CA VAL A 89 -25.01 -16.09 -3.91
C VAL A 89 -23.64 -15.57 -4.33
N ARG A 90 -22.71 -16.49 -4.62
CA ARG A 90 -21.37 -16.14 -5.12
C ARG A 90 -21.44 -15.57 -6.54
N LEU A 91 -20.80 -14.43 -6.75
CA LEU A 91 -20.58 -13.85 -8.06
C LEU A 91 -19.27 -14.39 -8.65
N GLY A 92 -19.34 -15.50 -9.39
CA GLY A 92 -18.16 -16.21 -9.90
C GLY A 92 -17.22 -15.37 -10.79
N ASP A 93 -17.75 -14.37 -11.49
CA ASP A 93 -16.97 -13.48 -12.36
C ASP A 93 -16.25 -12.35 -11.60
N TYR A 94 -16.44 -12.25 -10.28
CA TYR A 94 -15.95 -11.14 -9.47
C TYR A 94 -15.08 -11.61 -8.31
N GLN A 95 -14.10 -10.80 -7.98
CA GLN A 95 -13.21 -10.96 -6.83
C GLN A 95 -13.03 -9.62 -6.13
N ALA A 96 -13.03 -9.64 -4.80
CA ALA A 96 -12.62 -8.50 -3.99
C ALA A 96 -11.12 -8.62 -3.71
N ILE A 97 -10.37 -7.55 -3.88
CA ILE A 97 -8.96 -7.48 -3.50
C ILE A 97 -8.86 -6.70 -2.21
N GLY A 98 -8.22 -7.28 -1.20
CA GLY A 98 -8.04 -6.66 0.11
C GLY A 98 -6.79 -7.17 0.82
N ARG A 99 -6.41 -6.48 1.89
CA ARG A 99 -5.26 -6.85 2.73
C ARG A 99 -5.63 -7.91 3.78
N ASP A 100 -4.73 -8.82 4.08
CA ASP A 100 -4.97 -9.96 4.98
C ASP A 100 -4.95 -9.62 6.48
N ASP A 101 -4.26 -8.55 6.85
CA ASP A 101 -4.11 -8.12 8.25
C ASP A 101 -5.32 -7.36 8.81
N THR A 102 -5.97 -6.50 8.00
CA THR A 102 -7.15 -5.73 8.43
C THR A 102 -8.43 -6.13 7.71
N HIS A 103 -8.34 -6.94 6.65
CA HIS A 103 -9.45 -7.28 5.76
C HIS A 103 -10.13 -6.09 5.08
N GLU A 104 -9.47 -4.93 5.03
CA GLU A 104 -9.91 -3.79 4.23
C GLU A 104 -9.96 -4.21 2.75
N VAL A 105 -11.14 -4.06 2.13
CA VAL A 105 -11.33 -4.31 0.71
C VAL A 105 -11.01 -3.03 -0.08
N PHE A 106 -10.02 -3.09 -0.96
CA PHE A 106 -9.62 -1.96 -1.78
C PHE A 106 -10.58 -1.73 -2.94
N LYS A 107 -10.90 -2.80 -3.68
CA LYS A 107 -11.76 -2.75 -4.86
C LYS A 107 -12.24 -4.13 -5.28
N VAL A 108 -13.40 -4.17 -5.92
CA VAL A 108 -13.92 -5.37 -6.60
C VAL A 108 -13.54 -5.32 -8.07
N PHE A 109 -12.97 -6.42 -8.56
CA PHE A 109 -12.55 -6.61 -9.95
C PHE A 109 -13.24 -7.81 -10.57
N LYS A 110 -13.07 -7.97 -11.89
CA LYS A 110 -13.32 -9.24 -12.56
C LYS A 110 -12.26 -10.27 -12.17
N SER A 111 -12.61 -11.56 -12.26
CA SER A 111 -11.77 -12.70 -11.86
C SER A 111 -10.40 -12.79 -12.56
N GLY A 112 -10.17 -12.08 -13.67
CA GLY A 112 -8.88 -12.05 -14.37
C GLY A 112 -7.83 -11.11 -13.78
N TYR A 113 -8.19 -10.20 -12.86
CA TYR A 113 -7.23 -9.27 -12.25
C TYR A 113 -6.11 -10.03 -11.50
N GLN A 114 -4.86 -9.64 -11.76
CA GLN A 114 -3.67 -10.21 -11.13
C GLN A 114 -3.15 -9.27 -10.05
N ILE A 115 -2.80 -9.85 -8.90
CA ILE A 115 -2.23 -9.11 -7.78
C ILE A 115 -0.71 -9.10 -7.93
N HIS A 116 -0.11 -7.91 -7.86
CA HIS A 116 1.33 -7.74 -7.70
C HIS A 116 1.60 -7.28 -6.28
N GLN A 117 2.32 -8.09 -5.48
CA GLN A 117 2.59 -7.71 -4.09
C GLN A 117 3.53 -6.50 -4.01
N HIS A 118 3.30 -5.63 -3.03
CA HIS A 118 4.12 -4.42 -2.84
C HIS A 118 5.60 -4.77 -2.65
N ARG A 119 5.89 -5.79 -1.83
CA ARG A 119 7.26 -6.25 -1.55
C ARG A 119 7.98 -6.69 -2.82
N GLU A 120 7.35 -7.57 -3.61
CA GLU A 120 7.92 -8.08 -4.86
C GLU A 120 8.06 -6.98 -5.93
N GLY A 121 7.02 -6.15 -6.10
CA GLY A 121 6.97 -5.14 -7.14
C GLY A 121 7.87 -3.93 -6.86
N LEU A 122 7.98 -3.48 -5.61
CA LEU A 122 8.70 -2.25 -5.26
C LEU A 122 10.08 -2.45 -4.66
N LEU A 123 10.36 -3.61 -4.05
CA LEU A 123 11.70 -3.91 -3.54
C LEU A 123 12.41 -4.86 -4.47
N GLY A 124 11.84 -6.03 -4.73
CA GLY A 124 12.48 -7.05 -5.59
C GLY A 124 12.72 -6.55 -7.02
N SER A 125 11.68 -6.04 -7.67
CA SER A 125 11.78 -5.61 -9.08
C SER A 125 12.64 -4.35 -9.26
N VAL A 126 12.62 -3.43 -8.28
CA VAL A 126 13.44 -2.22 -8.32
C VAL A 126 14.91 -2.54 -8.06
N ALA A 127 15.21 -3.42 -7.11
CA ALA A 127 16.59 -3.89 -6.87
C ALA A 127 17.17 -4.54 -8.13
N ASN A 128 16.39 -5.41 -8.78
CA ASN A 128 16.78 -6.05 -10.04
C ASN A 128 16.99 -5.04 -11.18
N LEU A 129 16.24 -3.92 -11.19
CA LEU A 129 16.36 -2.90 -12.24
C LEU A 129 17.65 -2.07 -12.09
N ILE A 130 18.05 -1.77 -10.85
CA ILE A 130 19.24 -0.95 -10.59
C ILE A 130 20.53 -1.78 -10.47
N ASP A 131 20.41 -3.11 -10.31
CA ASP A 131 21.53 -4.05 -10.15
C ASP A 131 22.48 -3.66 -9.00
N ASP A 132 21.91 -3.14 -7.90
CA ASP A 132 22.64 -2.59 -6.75
C ASP A 132 21.76 -2.57 -5.48
N ASP A 133 22.35 -2.23 -4.34
CA ASP A 133 21.67 -2.07 -3.07
C ASP A 133 20.69 -0.89 -3.09
N LEU A 134 19.51 -1.10 -2.52
CA LEU A 134 18.45 -0.09 -2.49
C LEU A 134 18.75 1.02 -1.48
N ALA A 135 19.22 2.15 -1.98
CA ALA A 135 19.33 3.39 -1.22
C ALA A 135 17.96 4.12 -1.16
N ILE A 136 17.04 3.64 -0.31
CA ILE A 136 15.66 4.13 -0.23
C ILE A 136 15.60 5.53 0.43
N GLY A 137 15.17 6.54 -0.33
CA GLY A 137 14.98 7.91 0.14
C GLY A 137 13.57 8.22 0.65
N SER A 138 12.55 7.53 0.14
CA SER A 138 11.21 7.55 0.74
C SER A 138 10.42 6.30 0.36
N ALA A 139 9.50 5.88 1.22
CA ALA A 139 8.56 4.81 0.92
C ALA A 139 7.23 5.10 1.63
N GLY A 140 6.12 4.56 1.12
CA GLY A 140 4.88 4.71 1.86
C GLY A 140 3.67 4.03 1.24
N LEU A 141 2.57 4.12 2.00
CA LEU A 141 1.24 3.65 1.64
C LEU A 141 0.26 4.82 1.61
N LEU A 142 -0.58 4.88 0.58
CA LEU A 142 -1.77 5.74 0.52
C LEU A 142 -3.01 4.88 0.29
N GLN A 143 -4.19 5.48 0.48
CA GLN A 143 -5.50 4.88 0.28
C GLN A 143 -5.65 3.57 1.07
N ASN A 144 -5.35 3.63 2.37
CA ASN A 144 -5.37 2.49 3.28
C ASN A 144 -4.45 1.32 2.90
N GLY A 145 -3.43 1.54 2.05
CA GLY A 145 -2.55 0.50 1.51
C GLY A 145 -2.89 0.08 0.08
N GLY A 146 -3.97 0.60 -0.50
CA GLY A 146 -4.35 0.32 -1.88
C GLY A 146 -3.35 0.83 -2.92
N THR A 147 -2.47 1.77 -2.55
CA THR A 147 -1.35 2.25 -3.37
C THR A 147 -0.09 2.35 -2.54
N ALA A 148 1.05 2.01 -3.13
CA ALA A 148 2.36 2.07 -2.49
C ALA A 148 3.41 2.68 -3.42
N TRP A 149 4.46 3.24 -2.84
CA TRP A 149 5.63 3.72 -3.59
C TRP A 149 6.93 3.50 -2.83
N VAL A 150 8.03 3.46 -3.59
CA VAL A 150 9.41 3.50 -3.12
C VAL A 150 10.19 4.45 -4.03
N SER A 151 10.98 5.33 -3.41
CA SER A 151 11.92 6.22 -4.08
C SER A 151 13.34 5.78 -3.74
N ILE A 152 14.14 5.49 -4.75
CA ILE A 152 15.56 5.18 -4.65
C ILE A 152 16.36 6.41 -5.03
N GLU A 153 17.43 6.69 -4.28
CA GLU A 153 18.23 7.88 -4.47
C GLU A 153 19.70 7.55 -4.28
N LEU A 154 20.58 8.24 -5.01
CA LEU A 154 22.00 8.13 -4.71
C LEU A 154 22.28 8.66 -3.30
N PRO A 155 23.20 8.02 -2.54
CA PRO A 155 23.60 8.52 -1.23
C PRO A 155 24.08 9.96 -1.32
N ASP A 156 24.91 10.26 -2.32
CA ASP A 156 25.55 11.56 -2.49
C ASP A 156 25.07 12.34 -3.70
N ASN A 157 25.27 13.64 -3.59
CA ASN A 157 25.04 14.59 -4.65
C ASN A 157 26.12 14.47 -5.73
N ILE A 158 25.74 14.66 -6.98
CA ILE A 158 26.66 14.72 -8.13
C ILE A 158 26.89 16.17 -8.50
N GLU A 159 28.15 16.60 -8.48
CA GLU A 159 28.58 17.88 -9.05
C GLU A 159 28.65 17.77 -10.57
N THR A 160 27.85 18.57 -11.27
CA THR A 160 27.87 18.58 -12.74
C THR A 160 29.00 19.48 -13.26
N PRO A 161 29.56 19.20 -14.45
CA PRO A 161 30.53 20.08 -15.09
C PRO A 161 30.02 21.52 -15.31
N SER A 162 28.69 21.70 -15.32
CA SER A 162 28.01 22.98 -15.48
C SER A 162 27.90 23.79 -14.17
N GLY A 163 28.44 23.29 -13.06
CA GLY A 163 28.52 24.00 -11.79
C GLY A 163 27.24 23.98 -10.95
N PHE A 164 26.33 23.05 -11.22
CA PHE A 164 25.17 22.81 -10.36
C PHE A 164 25.15 21.36 -9.85
N THR A 165 24.63 21.20 -8.65
CA THR A 165 24.55 19.92 -7.95
C THR A 165 23.24 19.23 -8.27
N ILE A 166 23.27 17.94 -8.60
CA ILE A 166 22.07 17.12 -8.80
C ILE A 166 22.05 15.92 -7.86
N ARG A 167 20.84 15.44 -7.55
CA ARG A 167 20.64 14.17 -6.86
C ARG A 167 19.59 13.35 -7.61
N PRO A 168 20.02 12.43 -8.50
CA PRO A 168 19.11 11.55 -9.21
C PRO A 168 18.26 10.72 -8.25
N SER A 169 17.00 10.51 -8.64
CA SER A 169 16.09 9.61 -7.94
C SER A 169 15.25 8.83 -8.93
N LEU A 170 14.94 7.59 -8.57
CA LEU A 170 14.01 6.72 -9.25
C LEU A 170 12.80 6.52 -8.33
N VAL A 171 11.59 6.79 -8.81
CA VAL A 171 10.36 6.52 -8.06
C VAL A 171 9.61 5.40 -8.75
N ALA A 172 9.33 4.33 -8.01
CA ALA A 172 8.46 3.24 -8.42
C ALA A 172 7.18 3.27 -7.57
N ALA A 173 6.04 2.99 -8.19
CA ALA A 173 4.75 2.93 -7.52
C ALA A 173 3.90 1.79 -8.08
N THR A 174 3.06 1.20 -7.24
CA THR A 174 2.13 0.12 -7.62
C THR A 174 0.81 0.26 -6.87
N SER A 175 -0.21 -0.48 -7.30
CA SER A 175 -1.54 -0.43 -6.69
C SER A 175 -2.28 -1.76 -6.68
N HIS A 176 -3.00 -2.01 -5.58
CA HIS A 176 -3.99 -3.09 -5.46
C HIS A 176 -5.42 -2.62 -5.74
N ASN A 177 -5.64 -1.29 -5.76
CA ASN A 177 -6.94 -0.69 -6.08
C ASN A 177 -7.11 -0.37 -7.57
N GLY A 178 -6.14 -0.74 -8.41
CA GLY A 178 -6.18 -0.56 -9.86
C GLY A 178 -6.22 0.92 -10.29
N THR A 179 -5.65 1.81 -9.48
CA THR A 179 -5.45 3.23 -9.84
C THR A 179 -4.13 3.45 -10.58
N LEU A 180 -3.19 2.52 -10.45
CA LEU A 180 -1.94 2.45 -11.18
C LEU A 180 -1.93 1.12 -11.94
N ALA A 181 -1.52 1.19 -13.21
CA ALA A 181 -1.47 0.05 -14.12
C ALA A 181 -0.17 -0.73 -13.95
#